data_AF-A0A3D5JIR4-F1
#
_entry.id   AF-A0A3D5JIR4-F1
#
_cell.length_a   1.000
_cell.length_b   1.000
_cell.length_c   1.000
_cell.angle_alpha   90.00
_cell.angle_beta   90.00
_cell.angle_gamma   90.00
#
_symmetry.space_group_name_H-M   'P 1'
#
loop_
_entity.id
_entity.type
_entity.pdbx_description
1 polymer ?
#
loop_
_entity_poly.entity_id
_entity_poly.type
_entity_poly.pdbx_seq_one_letter_code
_entity_poly.pdbx_strand_id
1 'polypeptide(L)'
;DGFILPIYMMLFAINSFLQALKRPIWTFWIGVYRQAFGVAFFVYVYVMLFGSGVIGVWFGIATAVVSGWLISLVVAEAVARPTIGGLWRRREATG
;
A
#
# COMPACT_ATOMS: atom_id res chain seq x y z
N ASP A 1 -13.77 13.73 -9.65
CA ASP A 1 -12.49 13.28 -10.26
C ASP A 1 -11.21 13.80 -9.60
N GLY A 2 -11.26 14.68 -8.59
CA GLY A 2 -10.06 15.20 -7.91
C GLY A 2 -9.54 14.39 -6.72
N PHE A 3 -10.33 13.44 -6.19
CA PHE A 3 -10.00 12.72 -4.95
C PHE A 3 -9.00 11.55 -5.13
N ILE A 4 -8.86 11.05 -6.36
CA ILE A 4 -7.94 9.95 -6.71
C ILE A 4 -6.49 10.45 -6.86
N LEU A 5 -6.29 11.73 -7.19
CA LEU A 5 -4.99 12.32 -7.47
C LEU A 5 -4.02 12.24 -6.26
N PRO A 6 -4.41 12.60 -5.02
CA PRO A 6 -3.52 12.51 -3.87
C PRO A 6 -3.08 11.06 -3.59
N ILE A 7 -4.00 10.10 -3.70
CA ILE A 7 -3.72 8.68 -3.44
C ILE A 7 -2.72 8.13 -4.46
N TYR A 8 -2.89 8.48 -5.75
CA TYR A 8 -1.94 8.10 -6.79
C TYR A 8 -0.56 8.72 -6.57
N MET A 9 -0.50 10.01 -6.21
CA MET A 9 0.76 10.71 -5.95
C MET A 9 1.51 10.08 -4.76
N MET A 10 0.80 9.66 -3.70
CA MET A 10 1.41 8.98 -2.56
C MET A 10 1.97 7.60 -2.92
N LEU A 11 1.23 6.82 -3.73
CA LEU A 11 1.73 5.55 -4.26
C LEU A 11 2.99 5.74 -5.11
N PHE A 12 2.99 6.77 -5.97
CA PHE A 12 4.15 7.10 -6.80
C PHE A 12 5.36 7.49 -5.93
N ALA A 13 5.15 8.34 -4.92
CA ALA A 13 6.21 8.74 -3.99
C ALA A 13 6.82 7.55 -3.24
N ILE A 14 5.99 6.62 -2.73
CA ILE A 14 6.47 5.42 -2.04
C ILE A 14 7.26 4.52 -2.99
N ASN A 15 6.78 4.34 -4.22
CA ASN A 15 7.48 3.54 -5.23
C ASN A 15 8.83 4.14 -5.59
N SER A 16 8.90 5.45 -5.85
CA SER A 16 10.16 6.13 -6.15
C SER A 16 11.13 6.11 -4.97
N PHE A 17 10.64 6.22 -3.73
CA PHE A 17 11.46 6.10 -2.53
C PHE A 17 12.09 4.70 -2.40
N LEU A 18 11.30 3.64 -2.56
CA LEU A 18 11.80 2.26 -2.49
C LEU A 18 12.77 1.94 -3.64
N GLN A 19 12.53 2.48 -4.83
CA GLN A 19 13.46 2.38 -5.97
C GLN A 19 14.76 3.13 -5.70
N ALA A 20 14.70 4.34 -5.12
CA ALA A 20 15.87 5.12 -4.73
C ALA A 20 16.73 4.41 -3.66
N LEU A 21 16.10 3.66 -2.75
CA LEU A 21 16.80 2.80 -1.78
C LEU A 21 17.40 1.52 -2.39
N LYS A 22 17.34 1.33 -3.72
CA LYS A 22 17.75 0.10 -4.43
C LYS A 22 17.06 -1.17 -3.91
N ARG A 23 15.80 -1.06 -3.49
CA ARG A 23 15.00 -2.15 -2.92
C ARG A 23 13.74 -2.47 -3.77
N PRO A 24 13.88 -2.69 -5.10
CA PRO A 24 12.75 -2.86 -6.02
C PRO A 24 11.90 -4.11 -5.74
N ILE A 25 12.48 -5.11 -5.06
CA ILE A 25 11.77 -6.34 -4.68
C ILE A 25 10.53 -6.04 -3.82
N TRP A 26 10.60 -5.02 -2.96
CA TRP A 26 9.49 -4.64 -2.08
C TRP A 26 8.36 -3.95 -2.84
N THR A 27 8.70 -3.12 -3.82
CA THR A 27 7.75 -2.53 -4.77
C THR A 27 7.02 -3.61 -5.57
N PHE A 28 7.73 -4.65 -6.01
CA PHE A 28 7.13 -5.79 -6.70
C PHE A 28 6.11 -6.52 -5.81
N TRP A 29 6.49 -6.89 -4.58
CA TRP A 29 5.59 -7.57 -3.65
C TRP A 29 4.34 -6.76 -3.30
N ILE A 30 4.49 -5.45 -3.13
CA ILE A 30 3.35 -4.53 -2.94
C ILE A 30 2.42 -4.54 -4.15
N GLY A 31 2.97 -4.51 -5.37
CA GLY A 31 2.21 -4.57 -6.62
C GLY A 31 1.44 -5.89 -6.76
N VAL A 32 2.10 -7.02 -6.52
CA VAL A 32 1.49 -8.36 -6.57
C VAL A 32 0.36 -8.49 -5.55
N TYR A 33 0.58 -8.02 -4.32
CA TYR A 33 -0.48 -8.01 -3.31
C TYR A 33 -1.70 -7.21 -3.79
N ARG A 34 -1.49 -6.01 -4.34
CA ARG A 34 -2.60 -5.14 -4.74
C ARG A 34 -3.35 -5.63 -5.97
N GLN A 35 -2.67 -6.22 -6.93
CA GLN A 35 -3.27 -6.56 -8.23
C GLN A 35 -3.81 -7.98 -8.28
N ALA A 36 -3.20 -8.91 -7.54
CA ALA A 36 -3.61 -10.30 -7.53
C ALA A 36 -4.31 -10.66 -6.22
N PHE A 37 -3.54 -10.76 -5.13
CA PHE A 37 -4.05 -11.35 -3.89
C PHE A 37 -5.18 -10.54 -3.26
N GLY A 38 -4.95 -9.25 -3.02
CA GLY A 38 -5.92 -8.37 -2.36
C GLY A 38 -7.21 -8.25 -3.15
N VAL A 39 -7.14 -8.05 -4.46
CA VAL A 39 -8.35 -7.97 -5.31
C VAL A 39 -9.11 -9.30 -5.28
N ALA A 40 -8.43 -10.43 -5.51
CA ALA A 40 -9.09 -11.73 -5.51
C ALA A 40 -9.72 -12.06 -4.15
N PHE A 41 -8.99 -11.82 -3.05
CA PHE A 41 -9.44 -12.12 -1.70
C PHE A 41 -10.63 -11.26 -1.27
N PHE A 42 -10.52 -9.92 -1.38
CA PHE A 42 -11.58 -9.04 -0.89
C PHE A 42 -12.82 -9.10 -1.78
N VAL A 43 -12.67 -9.22 -3.10
CA VAL A 43 -13.83 -9.42 -3.99
C VAL A 43 -14.53 -10.74 -3.66
N TYR A 44 -13.79 -11.84 -3.44
CA TYR A 44 -14.40 -13.09 -3.00
C TYR A 44 -15.16 -12.93 -1.68
N VAL A 45 -14.56 -12.27 -0.69
CA VAL A 45 -15.23 -12.04 0.61
C VAL A 45 -16.53 -11.24 0.43
N TYR A 46 -16.50 -10.11 -0.28
CA TYR A 46 -17.69 -9.27 -0.42
C TYR A 46 -18.76 -9.86 -1.35
N VAL A 47 -18.36 -10.51 -2.43
CA VAL A 47 -19.30 -11.06 -3.41
C VAL A 47 -19.82 -12.43 -2.98
N MET A 48 -18.93 -13.35 -2.62
CA MET A 48 -19.29 -14.74 -2.33
C MET A 48 -19.80 -14.94 -0.90
N LEU A 49 -19.17 -14.30 0.11
CA LEU A 49 -19.59 -14.49 1.51
C LEU A 49 -20.73 -13.55 1.91
N PHE A 50 -20.62 -12.27 1.52
CA PHE A 50 -21.63 -11.26 1.87
C PHE A 50 -22.76 -11.13 0.84
N GLY A 51 -22.68 -11.82 -0.31
CA GLY A 51 -23.73 -11.82 -1.32
C GLY A 51 -24.00 -10.45 -1.97
N SER A 52 -23.07 -9.50 -1.82
CA SER A 52 -23.30 -8.09 -2.18
C SER A 52 -23.17 -7.81 -3.69
N GLY A 53 -23.02 -8.86 -4.52
CA GLY A 53 -23.04 -8.76 -5.98
C GLY A 53 -22.03 -7.73 -6.52
N VAL A 54 -22.44 -6.90 -7.46
CA VAL A 54 -21.55 -5.92 -8.11
C VAL A 54 -21.00 -4.89 -7.13
N ILE A 55 -21.79 -4.43 -6.14
CA ILE A 55 -21.29 -3.44 -5.17
C ILE A 55 -20.17 -4.04 -4.29
N GLY A 56 -20.22 -5.35 -4.04
CA GLY A 56 -19.15 -6.09 -3.37
C GLY A 56 -17.84 -6.09 -4.15
N VAL A 57 -17.88 -6.08 -5.48
CA VAL A 57 -16.66 -5.96 -6.32
C VAL A 57 -16.00 -4.60 -6.09
N TRP A 58 -16.79 -3.52 -6.09
CA TRP A 58 -16.28 -2.17 -5.84
C TRP A 58 -15.65 -2.02 -4.45
N PHE A 59 -16.33 -2.51 -3.41
CA PHE A 59 -15.77 -2.53 -2.06
C PHE A 59 -14.53 -3.42 -1.96
N GLY A 60 -14.51 -4.56 -2.66
CA GLY A 60 -13.34 -5.43 -2.71
C GLY A 60 -12.11 -4.75 -3.28
N ILE A 61 -12.26 -4.08 -4.42
CA ILE A 61 -11.16 -3.32 -5.05
C ILE A 61 -10.72 -2.16 -4.14
N ALA A 62 -11.66 -1.41 -3.56
CA ALA A 62 -11.34 -0.30 -2.68
C ALA A 62 -10.55 -0.77 -1.45
N THR A 63 -11.00 -1.82 -0.77
CA THR A 63 -10.32 -2.40 0.40
C THR A 63 -8.96 -3.01 0.03
N ALA A 64 -8.83 -3.64 -1.15
CA ALA A 64 -7.55 -4.15 -1.64
C ALA A 64 -6.52 -3.03 -1.84
N VAL A 65 -6.94 -1.89 -2.41
CA VAL A 65 -6.06 -0.74 -2.63
C VAL A 65 -5.66 -0.08 -1.31
N VAL A 66 -6.61 0.13 -0.39
CA VAL A 66 -6.34 0.75 0.91
C VAL A 66 -5.43 -0.14 1.78
N SER A 67 -5.71 -1.44 1.86
CA SER A 67 -4.85 -2.38 2.59
C SER A 67 -3.46 -2.48 1.98
N GLY A 68 -3.36 -2.47 0.64
CA GLY A 68 -2.07 -2.46 -0.04
C GLY A 68 -1.26 -1.18 0.23
N TRP A 69 -1.93 -0.03 0.33
CA TRP A 69 -1.29 1.21 0.75
C TRP A 69 -0.77 1.15 2.20
N LEU A 70 -1.55 0.63 3.14
CA LEU A 70 -1.10 0.43 4.52
C LEU A 70 0.11 -0.50 4.62
N ILE A 71 0.09 -1.63 3.90
CA ILE A 71 1.24 -2.53 3.81
C ILE A 71 2.45 -1.80 3.23
N SER A 72 2.26 -0.94 2.23
CA SER A 72 3.35 -0.15 1.63
C SER A 72 4.00 0.78 2.64
N LEU A 73 3.22 1.42 3.53
CA LEU A 73 3.76 2.27 4.60
C LEU A 73 4.59 1.47 5.61
N VAL A 74 4.08 0.31 6.05
CA VAL A 74 4.79 -0.57 6.99
C VAL A 74 6.08 -1.08 6.38
N VAL A 75 6.04 -1.52 5.12
CA VAL A 75 7.23 -1.99 4.39
C VAL A 75 8.23 -0.85 4.20
N ALA A 76 7.78 0.35 3.85
CA ALA A 76 8.67 1.51 3.69
C ALA A 76 9.38 1.84 5.01
N GLU A 77 8.67 1.86 6.14
CA GLU A 77 9.27 2.06 7.47
C GLU A 77 10.25 0.93 7.83
N ALA A 78 9.86 -0.33 7.62
CA ALA A 78 10.70 -1.49 7.91
C ALA A 78 11.99 -1.50 7.09
N VAL A 79 11.93 -1.08 5.83
CA VAL A 79 13.10 -0.98 4.92
C VAL A 79 13.94 0.27 5.23
N ALA A 80 13.31 1.37 5.63
CA ALA A 80 14.01 2.61 5.99
C ALA A 80 14.77 2.51 7.32
N ARG A 81 14.28 1.73 8.29
CA ARG A 81 14.94 1.50 9.59
C ARG A 81 16.42 1.10 9.49
N PRO A 82 16.78 0.02 8.80
CA PRO A 82 18.18 -0.40 8.67
C PRO A 82 18.98 0.45 7.68
N THR A 83 18.33 1.15 6.75
CA THR A 83 19.03 1.87 5.66
C THR A 83 19.36 3.31 6.03
N ILE A 84 18.42 4.03 6.65
CA ILE A 84 18.53 5.46 6.96
C ILE A 84 18.16 5.79 8.41
N GLY A 85 17.83 4.78 9.22
CA GLY A 85 17.45 4.96 10.61
C GLY A 85 15.94 5.13 10.88
N GLY A 86 15.08 4.88 9.88
CA GLY A 86 13.62 4.92 9.96
C GLY A 86 13.01 6.21 9.37
N LEU A 87 11.76 6.14 8.91
CA LEU A 87 11.02 7.32 8.41
C LEU A 87 10.50 8.19 9.57
N TRP A 88 10.29 7.60 10.74
CA TRP A 88 9.66 8.25 11.90
C TRP A 88 10.61 8.75 12.97
N ARG A 89 11.90 8.95 12.65
CA ARG A 89 12.88 9.42 13.64
C ARG A 89 12.45 10.78 14.19
N ARG A 90 11.81 10.78 15.36
CA ARG A 90 11.67 11.97 16.21
C ARG A 90 13.08 12.52 16.33
N ARG A 91 13.28 13.75 15.84
CA ARG A 91 14.43 14.54 16.24
C ARG A 91 14.27 14.73 17.75
N GLU A 92 15.00 13.95 18.54
CA GLU A 92 15.30 14.35 19.90
C GLU A 92 16.23 15.55 19.78
N ALA A 93 15.60 16.73 19.75
CA ALA A 93 16.27 17.99 19.97
C ALA A 93 16.54 18.12 21.46
N THR A 94 17.75 17.73 21.86
CA THR A 94 18.39 18.11 23.12
C THR A 94 19.88 17.95 22.83
N GLY A 95 20.66 19.02 22.68
CA GLY A 95 20.69 20.21 23.52
C GLY A 95 21.99 20.10 24.31
#